data_AF-A0A136LEX5-F1
#
_entry.id   AF-A0A136LEX5-F1
#
_cell.length_a   1.000
_cell.length_b   1.000
_cell.length_c   1.000
_cell.angle_alpha   90.00
_cell.angle_beta   90.00
_cell.angle_gamma   90.00
#
_symmetry.space_group_name_H-M   'P 1'
#
loop_
_entity.id
_entity.type
_entity.pdbx_description
1 polymer ?
#
loop_
_entity_poly.entity_id
_entity_poly.type
_entity_poly.pdbx_seq_one_letter_code
_entity_poly.pdbx_strand_id
1 'polypeptide(L)'
;MNRSIKAISVNMERQPTLQNAIDRRLQRPLFPDRNPEELPDLYSRLDIESVGPTYFQPLVSDGELLAVLMIGLPYTGRELTDHEQELLKGIGIIAANLLALSFSAKKARISAESRTIEALMEGRPVEDLGDDSALTLWNEMRGELTAAHDQIGQLQGQVTSLKIQLDDERSDWRNRWGIRRKARRFPSGLLR
;
A
#
# COMPACT_ATOMS: atom_id res chain seq x y z
N MET A 1 -16.64 7.44 -9.96
CA MET A 1 -15.71 7.66 -11.09
C MET A 1 -15.06 6.33 -11.44
N ASN A 2 -15.55 5.64 -12.47
CA ASN A 2 -14.98 4.37 -12.92
C ASN A 2 -13.91 4.70 -13.99
N ARG A 3 -12.68 5.05 -13.57
CA ARG A 3 -11.58 5.17 -14.53
C ARG A 3 -11.24 3.77 -15.01
N SER A 4 -11.51 3.50 -16.29
CA SER A 4 -11.01 2.31 -16.98
C SER A 4 -9.49 2.29 -16.83
N ILE A 5 -8.98 1.27 -16.13
CA ILE A 5 -7.54 1.05 -16.04
C ILE A 5 -7.10 0.60 -17.42
N LYS A 6 -6.43 1.48 -18.17
CA LYS A 6 -5.75 1.07 -19.40
C LYS A 6 -4.74 0.00 -19.01
N ALA A 7 -4.92 -1.21 -19.51
CA ALA A 7 -3.92 -2.26 -19.34
C ALA A 7 -2.68 -1.82 -20.12
N ILE A 8 -1.58 -1.59 -19.40
CA ILE A 8 -0.29 -1.22 -19.99
C ILE A 8 0.53 -2.50 -20.09
N SER A 9 0.94 -2.85 -21.30
CA SER A 9 1.86 -3.96 -21.53
C SER A 9 3.29 -3.45 -21.47
N VAL A 10 4.09 -4.11 -20.66
CA VAL A 10 5.51 -3.81 -20.49
C VAL A 10 6.31 -4.97 -21.06
N ASN A 11 7.28 -4.67 -21.93
CA ASN A 11 8.16 -5.71 -22.46
C ASN A 11 9.26 -6.01 -21.43
N MET A 12 9.23 -7.21 -20.84
CA MET A 12 10.20 -7.61 -19.83
C MET A 12 11.64 -7.72 -20.35
N GLU A 13 11.84 -8.03 -21.64
CA GLU A 13 13.17 -8.09 -22.25
C GLU A 13 13.85 -6.72 -22.29
N ARG A 14 13.05 -5.65 -22.31
CA ARG A 14 13.51 -4.26 -22.30
C ARG A 14 13.53 -3.65 -20.90
N GLN A 15 13.21 -4.43 -19.86
CA GLN A 15 13.09 -3.97 -18.48
C GLN A 15 13.90 -4.87 -17.53
N PRO A 16 15.24 -4.94 -17.71
CA PRO A 16 16.10 -5.82 -16.93
C PRO A 16 16.12 -5.47 -15.43
N THR A 17 15.98 -4.20 -15.05
CA THR A 17 15.94 -3.81 -13.64
C THR A 17 14.61 -4.21 -12.99
N LEU A 18 13.49 -4.09 -13.71
CA LEU A 18 12.20 -4.62 -13.24
C LEU A 18 12.26 -6.14 -13.06
N GLN A 19 12.83 -6.85 -14.04
CA GLN A 19 13.01 -8.30 -13.96
C GLN A 19 13.89 -8.68 -12.76
N ASN A 20 14.99 -7.95 -12.52
CA ASN A 20 15.83 -8.18 -11.35
C ASN A 20 15.08 -7.94 -10.03
N ALA A 21 14.23 -6.92 -9.97
CA ALA A 21 13.40 -6.64 -8.79
C ALA A 21 12.46 -7.80 -8.48
N ILE A 22 11.85 -8.36 -9.52
CA ILE A 22 10.95 -9.53 -9.46
C ILE A 22 11.71 -10.77 -8.99
N ASP A 23 12.81 -11.13 -9.66
CA ASP A 23 13.57 -12.34 -9.40
C ASP A 23 14.22 -12.33 -8.01
N ARG A 24 14.76 -11.18 -7.62
CA ARG A 24 15.41 -11.03 -6.31
C ARG A 24 14.44 -10.72 -5.20
N ARG A 25 13.19 -10.34 -5.51
CA ARG A 25 12.18 -9.86 -4.55
C ARG A 25 12.71 -8.71 -3.68
N LEU A 26 13.52 -7.85 -4.29
CA LEU A 26 14.15 -6.72 -3.63
C LEU A 26 13.80 -5.42 -4.34
N GLN A 27 13.74 -4.35 -3.56
CA GLN A 27 13.54 -3.01 -4.10
C GLN A 27 14.69 -2.67 -5.06
N ARG A 28 14.36 -2.15 -6.24
CA ARG A 28 15.34 -1.69 -7.22
C ARG A 28 15.01 -0.27 -7.69
N PRO A 29 15.97 0.67 -7.61
CA PRO A 29 15.84 1.96 -8.25
C PRO A 29 16.27 1.88 -9.72
N LEU A 30 15.67 2.75 -10.51
CA LEU A 30 15.94 3.02 -11.90
C LEU A 30 16.26 4.51 -11.99
N PHE A 31 17.47 4.86 -12.43
CA PHE A 31 17.93 6.25 -12.45
C PHE A 31 18.18 6.73 -13.88
N PRO A 32 17.91 8.01 -14.22
CA PRO A 32 18.08 8.51 -15.58
C PRO A 32 19.52 8.43 -16.11
N ASP A 33 20.51 8.53 -15.22
CA ASP A 33 21.95 8.47 -15.53
C ASP A 33 22.44 7.03 -15.77
N ARG A 34 21.85 6.04 -15.07
CA ARG A 34 22.27 4.62 -15.14
C ARG A 34 21.43 3.78 -16.09
N ASN A 35 20.19 4.20 -16.36
CA ASN A 35 19.21 3.45 -17.14
C ASN A 35 18.64 4.30 -18.29
N PRO A 36 19.49 4.78 -19.23
CA PRO A 36 19.07 5.74 -20.27
C PRO A 36 18.09 5.15 -21.30
N GLU A 37 17.98 3.82 -21.40
CA GLU A 37 17.08 3.16 -22.36
C GLU A 37 15.81 2.61 -21.70
N GLU A 38 15.96 1.92 -20.56
CA GLU A 38 14.85 1.26 -19.85
C GLU A 38 13.83 2.27 -19.33
N LEU A 39 14.31 3.40 -18.80
CA LEU A 39 13.49 4.38 -18.10
C LEU A 39 12.63 5.22 -19.07
N PRO A 40 13.15 5.74 -20.20
CA PRO A 40 12.29 6.36 -21.22
C PRO A 40 11.31 5.39 -21.88
N ASP A 41 11.68 4.13 -22.16
CA ASP A 41 10.74 3.12 -22.68
C ASP A 41 9.57 2.93 -21.70
N LEU A 42 9.87 2.82 -20.40
CA LEU A 42 8.85 2.70 -19.35
C LEU A 42 7.91 3.90 -19.32
N TYR A 43 8.44 5.13 -19.26
CA TYR A 43 7.62 6.33 -19.19
C TYR A 43 6.81 6.62 -20.46
N SER A 44 7.36 6.31 -21.65
CA SER A 44 6.64 6.45 -22.91
C SER A 44 5.38 5.57 -22.96
N ARG A 45 5.44 4.35 -22.40
CA ARG A 45 4.27 3.46 -22.28
C ARG A 45 3.21 3.98 -21.31
N LEU A 46 3.62 4.81 -20.35
CA LEU A 46 2.73 5.47 -19.39
C LEU A 46 2.19 6.81 -19.92
N ASP A 47 2.55 7.21 -21.15
CA ASP A 47 2.21 8.51 -21.73
C ASP A 47 2.75 9.68 -20.89
N ILE A 48 3.97 9.52 -20.38
CA ILE A 48 4.67 10.53 -19.57
C ILE A 48 5.89 11.01 -20.36
N GLU A 49 5.92 12.29 -20.70
CA GLU A 49 7.01 12.90 -21.49
C GLU A 49 8.28 13.13 -20.65
N SER A 50 8.12 13.42 -19.36
CA SER A 50 9.23 13.72 -18.46
C SER A 50 9.83 12.45 -17.87
N VAL A 51 11.16 12.43 -17.76
CA VAL A 51 11.97 11.29 -17.34
C VAL A 51 12.57 11.60 -15.96
N GLY A 52 12.40 10.70 -15.00
CA GLY A 52 12.96 10.87 -13.65
C GLY A 52 13.10 9.53 -12.91
N PRO A 53 13.70 9.52 -11.71
CA PRO A 53 14.00 8.27 -11.03
C PRO A 53 12.73 7.49 -10.70
N THR A 54 12.80 6.17 -10.85
CA THR A 54 11.69 5.24 -10.57
C THR A 54 12.14 4.14 -9.62
N TYR A 55 11.27 3.75 -8.70
CA TYR A 55 11.53 2.71 -7.72
C TYR A 55 10.53 1.58 -7.91
N PHE A 56 11.03 0.36 -8.05
CA PHE A 56 10.25 -0.86 -8.05
C PHE A 56 10.30 -1.49 -6.68
N GLN A 57 9.14 -1.65 -6.04
CA GLN A 57 8.96 -2.34 -4.78
C GLN A 57 8.14 -3.61 -5.01
N PRO A 58 8.77 -4.79 -5.01
CA PRO A 58 8.04 -6.05 -5.04
C PRO A 58 7.11 -6.19 -3.82
N LEU A 59 5.89 -6.68 -4.07
CA LEU A 59 4.88 -6.94 -3.07
C LEU A 59 4.80 -8.45 -2.86
N VAL A 60 5.48 -8.91 -1.81
CA VAL A 60 5.62 -10.34 -1.48
C VAL A 60 4.87 -10.63 -0.19
N SER A 61 4.03 -11.67 -0.20
CA SER A 61 3.32 -12.18 0.97
C SER A 61 3.46 -13.70 0.98
N ASP A 62 3.74 -14.30 2.14
CA ASP A 62 3.97 -15.75 2.30
C ASP A 62 4.97 -16.38 1.32
N GLY A 63 5.97 -15.60 0.90
CA GLY A 63 6.99 -16.04 -0.06
C GLY A 63 6.51 -16.10 -1.52
N GLU A 64 5.31 -15.62 -1.83
CA GLU A 64 4.78 -15.47 -3.18
C GLU A 64 4.83 -14.00 -3.61
N LEU A 65 5.26 -13.74 -4.85
CA LEU A 65 5.22 -12.40 -5.43
C LEU A 65 3.82 -12.14 -6.00
N LEU A 66 3.09 -11.19 -5.42
CA LEU A 66 1.73 -10.88 -5.82
C LEU A 66 1.65 -9.79 -6.88
N ALA A 67 2.51 -8.76 -6.75
CA ALA A 67 2.57 -7.62 -7.64
C ALA A 67 3.88 -6.84 -7.45
N VAL A 68 4.09 -5.80 -8.27
CA VAL A 68 5.18 -4.83 -8.09
C VAL A 68 4.56 -3.43 -8.01
N LEU A 69 4.90 -2.69 -6.96
CA LEU A 69 4.58 -1.28 -6.81
C LEU A 69 5.67 -0.45 -7.49
N MET A 70 5.27 0.44 -8.40
CA MET A 70 6.17 1.35 -9.09
C MET A 70 5.91 2.78 -8.62
N ILE A 71 6.97 3.49 -8.22
CA ILE A 71 6.93 4.91 -7.86
C ILE A 71 7.92 5.67 -8.74
N GLY A 72 7.39 6.47 -9.66
CA GLY A 72 8.19 7.36 -10.50
C GLY A 72 8.15 8.80 -10.01
N LEU A 73 9.29 9.50 -10.10
CA LEU A 73 9.42 10.93 -9.81
C LEU A 73 9.83 11.73 -11.08
N PRO A 74 9.03 11.66 -12.17
CA PRO A 74 9.43 12.16 -13.49
C PRO A 74 9.64 13.67 -13.56
N TYR A 75 8.98 14.44 -12.71
CA TYR A 75 9.01 15.91 -12.77
C TYR A 75 9.97 16.55 -11.77
N THR A 76 10.15 15.93 -10.60
CA THR A 76 11.06 16.47 -9.58
C THR A 76 12.50 16.08 -9.87
N GLY A 77 12.73 14.95 -10.55
CA GLY A 77 14.07 14.38 -10.76
C GLY A 77 14.77 13.98 -9.45
N ARG A 78 14.09 14.11 -8.31
CA ARG A 78 14.66 13.90 -6.98
C ARG A 78 14.70 12.41 -6.67
N GLU A 79 15.85 11.93 -6.25
CA GLU A 79 15.99 10.59 -5.69
C GLU A 79 15.36 10.49 -4.30
N LEU A 80 14.76 9.34 -4.00
CA LEU A 80 14.31 9.03 -2.65
C LEU A 80 15.51 8.90 -1.72
N THR A 81 15.41 9.55 -0.57
CA THR A 81 16.37 9.38 0.52
C THR A 81 16.32 7.94 1.06
N ASP A 82 17.37 7.50 1.75
CA ASP A 82 17.41 6.16 2.35
C ASP A 82 16.21 5.91 3.28
N HIS A 83 15.77 6.94 4.00
CA HIS A 83 14.60 6.87 4.85
C HIS A 83 13.30 6.67 4.05
N GLU A 84 13.12 7.39 2.94
CA GLU A 84 11.94 7.22 2.07
C GLU A 84 11.94 5.86 1.38
N GLN A 85 13.11 5.34 1.00
CA GLN A 85 13.24 3.99 0.44
C GLN A 85 12.86 2.91 1.46
N GLU A 86 13.25 3.08 2.72
CA GLU A 86 12.88 2.16 3.80
C GLU A 86 11.38 2.23 4.12
N LEU A 87 10.81 3.43 4.15
CA LEU A 87 9.36 3.62 4.26
C LEU A 87 8.62 2.93 3.12
N LEU A 88 9.12 3.02 1.89
CA LEU A 88 8.53 2.33 0.75
C LEU A 88 8.54 0.81 0.92
N LYS A 89 9.59 0.22 1.49
CA LYS A 89 9.59 -1.21 1.83
C LYS A 89 8.52 -1.54 2.85
N GLY A 90 8.39 -0.74 3.91
CA GLY A 90 7.35 -0.90 4.92
C GLY A 90 5.94 -0.84 4.33
N ILE A 91 5.68 0.15 3.46
CA ILE A 91 4.43 0.26 2.71
C ILE A 91 4.21 -0.97 1.82
N GLY A 92 5.27 -1.46 1.17
CA GLY A 92 5.24 -2.66 0.34
C GLY A 92 4.75 -3.90 1.09
N ILE A 93 5.23 -4.12 2.32
CA ILE A 93 4.80 -5.26 3.16
C ILE A 93 3.30 -5.17 3.47
N ILE A 94 2.82 -3.98 3.89
CA ILE A 94 1.41 -3.76 4.21
C ILE A 94 0.53 -3.95 2.96
N ALA A 95 0.94 -3.36 1.84
CA ALA A 95 0.23 -3.47 0.58
C ALA A 95 0.16 -4.93 0.08
N ALA A 96 1.25 -5.70 0.23
CA ALA A 96 1.28 -7.11 -0.13
C ALA A 96 0.26 -7.93 0.68
N ASN A 97 0.19 -7.72 1.99
CA ASN A 97 -0.76 -8.44 2.85
C ASN A 97 -2.21 -8.08 2.54
N LEU A 98 -2.51 -6.79 2.30
CA LEU A 98 -3.84 -6.37 1.88
C LEU A 98 -4.24 -6.96 0.52
N LEU A 99 -3.29 -7.05 -0.40
CA LEU A 99 -3.50 -7.63 -1.73
C LEU A 99 -3.73 -9.15 -1.63
N ALA A 100 -2.96 -9.86 -0.78
CA ALA A 100 -3.15 -11.28 -0.49
C ALA A 100 -4.57 -11.55 0.04
N LEU A 101 -5.00 -10.79 1.04
CA LEU A 101 -6.35 -10.90 1.61
C LEU A 101 -7.43 -10.65 0.55
N SER A 102 -7.26 -9.63 -0.29
CA SER A 102 -8.19 -9.33 -1.38
C SER A 102 -8.28 -10.47 -2.40
N PHE A 103 -7.14 -11.06 -2.79
CA PHE A 103 -7.11 -12.20 -3.70
C PHE A 103 -7.76 -13.44 -3.09
N SER A 104 -7.48 -13.74 -1.82
CA SER A 104 -8.09 -14.84 -1.09
C SER A 104 -9.61 -14.69 -1.03
N ALA A 105 -10.11 -13.51 -0.64
CA ALA A 105 -11.54 -13.21 -0.60
C ALA A 105 -12.20 -13.32 -1.98
N LYS A 106 -11.54 -12.83 -3.04
CA LYS A 106 -12.04 -12.94 -4.42
C LYS A 106 -12.11 -14.40 -4.87
N LYS A 107 -11.09 -15.20 -4.57
CA LYS A 107 -11.03 -16.63 -4.90
C LYS A 107 -12.11 -17.41 -4.16
N ALA A 108 -12.30 -17.14 -2.86
CA ALA A 108 -13.36 -17.74 -2.05
C ALA A 108 -14.75 -17.46 -2.63
N ARG A 109 -15.00 -16.21 -3.06
CA ARG A 109 -16.26 -15.83 -3.71
C ARG A 109 -16.51 -16.60 -5.01
N ILE A 110 -15.51 -16.66 -5.91
CA ILE A 110 -15.63 -17.39 -7.19
C ILE A 110 -15.84 -18.88 -6.96
N SER A 111 -15.16 -19.48 -5.98
CA SER A 111 -15.33 -20.89 -5.61
C SER A 111 -16.71 -21.18 -5.01
N ALA A 112 -17.25 -20.27 -4.20
CA ALA A 112 -18.62 -20.39 -3.68
C ALA A 112 -19.64 -20.32 -4.82
N GLU A 113 -19.49 -19.35 -5.73
CA GLU A 113 -20.34 -19.21 -6.91
C GLU A 113 -20.31 -20.45 -7.81
N SER A 114 -19.12 -21.00 -8.06
CA SER A 114 -18.95 -22.21 -8.88
C SER A 114 -19.64 -23.43 -8.25
N ARG A 115 -19.52 -23.60 -6.92
CA ARG A 115 -20.19 -24.69 -6.18
C ARG A 115 -21.72 -24.53 -6.20
N THR A 116 -22.22 -23.31 -6.10
CA THR A 116 -23.66 -23.03 -6.23
C THR A 116 -24.16 -23.38 -7.63
N ILE A 117 -23.42 -23.02 -8.68
CA ILE A 117 -23.78 -23.36 -10.07
C ILE A 117 -23.79 -24.88 -10.28
N GLU A 118 -22.79 -25.59 -9.77
CA GLU A 118 -22.70 -27.05 -9.90
C GLU A 118 -23.88 -27.77 -9.22
N ALA A 119 -24.27 -27.36 -8.02
CA ALA A 119 -25.45 -27.92 -7.36
C ALA A 119 -26.78 -27.61 -8.06
N LEU A 120 -26.90 -26.42 -8.65
CA LEU A 120 -28.05 -26.08 -9.49
C LEU A 120 -28.10 -26.94 -10.77
N MET A 121 -26.96 -27.24 -11.38
CA MET A 121 -26.87 -28.12 -12.56
C MET A 121 -27.18 -29.59 -12.24
N GLU A 122 -26.77 -30.08 -11.06
CA GLU A 122 -27.08 -31.44 -10.60
C GLU A 122 -28.52 -31.60 -10.07
N GLY A 123 -29.31 -30.53 -10.02
CA GLY A 123 -30.68 -30.54 -9.53
C GLY A 123 -30.80 -30.85 -8.04
N ARG A 124 -29.72 -30.67 -7.26
CA ARG A 124 -29.75 -30.81 -5.81
C ARG A 124 -30.31 -29.53 -5.18
N PRO A 125 -31.21 -29.62 -4.19
CA PRO A 125 -31.65 -28.44 -3.46
C PRO A 125 -30.43 -27.80 -2.79
N VAL A 126 -30.31 -26.47 -2.92
CA VAL A 126 -29.20 -25.68 -2.36
C VAL A 126 -29.12 -25.81 -0.83
N GLU A 127 -30.22 -26.24 -0.18
CA GLU A 127 -30.27 -26.58 1.24
C GLU A 127 -29.46 -27.82 1.65
N ASP A 128 -29.12 -28.74 0.73
CA ASP A 128 -28.35 -29.95 1.04
C ASP A 128 -26.82 -29.75 0.99
N LEU A 129 -26.36 -28.53 0.64
CA LEU A 129 -24.93 -28.20 0.52
C LEU A 129 -24.25 -27.75 1.82
N GLY A 130 -24.92 -27.91 2.96
CA GLY A 130 -24.21 -27.96 4.23
C GLY A 130 -25.09 -27.61 5.39
N ASP A 131 -25.32 -28.57 6.27
CA ASP A 131 -26.08 -28.31 7.49
C ASP A 131 -25.35 -28.69 8.78
N ASP A 132 -24.03 -28.87 8.74
CA ASP A 132 -23.24 -28.88 9.98
C ASP A 132 -21.84 -28.28 9.82
N SER A 133 -21.14 -28.55 8.72
CA SER A 133 -19.78 -28.02 8.49
C SER A 133 -19.76 -26.62 7.87
N ALA A 134 -20.73 -26.27 7.01
CA ALA A 134 -20.80 -24.95 6.37
C ALA A 134 -21.33 -23.88 7.33
N LEU A 135 -22.33 -24.19 8.16
CA LEU A 135 -22.85 -23.29 9.19
C LEU A 135 -21.82 -23.03 10.30
N THR A 136 -21.05 -24.04 10.69
CA THR A 136 -19.93 -23.86 11.64
C THR A 136 -18.82 -23.00 11.04
N LEU A 137 -18.36 -23.29 9.82
CA LEU A 137 -17.36 -22.44 9.14
C LEU A 137 -17.88 -21.01 8.90
N TRP A 138 -19.16 -20.85 8.59
CA TRP A 138 -19.77 -19.53 8.38
C TRP A 138 -19.89 -18.76 9.69
N ASN A 139 -20.27 -19.42 10.79
CA ASN A 139 -20.28 -18.83 12.13
C ASN A 139 -18.87 -18.51 12.64
N GLU A 140 -17.89 -19.36 12.34
CA GLU A 140 -16.49 -19.16 12.70
C GLU A 140 -15.89 -17.99 11.91
N MET A 141 -16.11 -17.93 10.59
CA MET A 141 -15.77 -16.77 9.77
C MET A 141 -16.49 -15.49 10.22
N ARG A 142 -17.76 -15.58 10.65
CA ARG A 142 -18.48 -14.41 11.21
C ARG A 142 -17.87 -13.95 12.53
N GLY A 143 -17.43 -14.89 13.36
CA GLY A 143 -16.71 -14.63 14.60
C GLY A 143 -15.37 -13.93 14.34
N GLU A 144 -14.57 -14.47 13.41
CA GLU A 144 -13.30 -13.87 12.98
C GLU A 144 -13.50 -12.47 12.36
N LEU A 145 -14.53 -12.31 11.51
CA LEU A 145 -14.83 -11.02 10.88
C LEU A 145 -15.29 -9.99 11.92
N THR A 146 -16.04 -10.39 12.94
CA THR A 146 -16.46 -9.50 14.04
C THR A 146 -15.26 -9.11 14.90
N ALA A 147 -14.41 -10.07 15.24
CA ALA A 147 -13.17 -9.82 15.98
C ALA A 147 -12.23 -8.87 15.22
N ALA A 148 -12.11 -9.04 13.90
CA ALA A 148 -11.32 -8.13 13.06
C ALA A 148 -11.93 -6.71 13.00
N HIS A 149 -13.25 -6.59 12.94
CA HIS A 149 -13.92 -5.27 13.01
C HIS A 149 -13.71 -4.59 14.36
N ASP A 150 -13.79 -5.32 15.46
CA ASP A 150 -13.53 -4.79 16.80
C ASP A 150 -12.06 -4.35 16.93
N GLN A 151 -11.13 -5.12 16.37
CA GLN A 151 -9.70 -4.78 16.35
C GLN A 151 -9.43 -3.52 15.51
N ILE A 152 -10.11 -3.37 14.36
CA ILE A 152 -10.06 -2.15 13.55
C ILE A 152 -10.60 -0.95 14.35
N GLY A 153 -11.71 -1.12 15.08
CA GLY A 153 -12.26 -0.09 15.95
C GLY A 153 -11.28 0.34 17.05
N GLN A 154 -10.61 -0.63 17.68
CA GLN A 154 -9.58 -0.36 18.69
C GLN A 154 -8.37 0.39 18.10
N LEU A 155 -7.87 -0.04 16.94
CA LEU A 155 -6.76 0.63 16.26
C LEU A 155 -7.14 2.04 15.79
N GLN A 156 -8.36 2.26 15.31
CA GLN A 156 -8.87 3.59 15.00
C GLN A 156 -8.94 4.48 16.25
N GLY A 157 -9.36 3.94 17.39
CA GLY A 157 -9.31 4.63 18.68
C GLY A 157 -7.89 5.03 19.08
N GLN A 158 -6.94 4.11 18.96
CA GLN A 158 -5.52 4.38 19.24
C GLN A 158 -4.94 5.45 18.31
N VAL A 159 -5.22 5.38 17.00
CA VAL A 159 -4.78 6.39 16.03
C VAL A 159 -5.37 7.75 16.35
N THR A 160 -6.64 7.81 16.77
CA THR A 160 -7.28 9.07 17.15
C THR A 160 -6.67 9.65 18.42
N SER A 161 -6.38 8.80 19.41
CA SER A 161 -5.68 9.21 20.64
C SER A 161 -4.27 9.73 20.36
N LEU A 162 -3.49 9.01 19.53
CA LEU A 162 -2.16 9.43 19.11
C LEU A 162 -2.18 10.74 18.32
N LYS A 163 -3.20 10.96 17.49
CA LYS A 163 -3.38 12.25 16.79
C LYS A 163 -3.64 13.40 17.75
N ILE A 164 -4.50 13.19 18.75
CA ILE A 164 -4.76 14.21 19.79
C ILE A 164 -3.47 14.53 20.54
N GLN A 165 -2.73 13.50 20.98
CA GLN A 165 -1.43 13.69 21.64
C GLN A 165 -0.43 14.45 20.77
N LEU A 166 -0.35 14.13 19.48
CA LEU A 166 0.54 14.83 18.54
C LEU A 166 0.13 16.29 18.35
N ASP A 167 -1.17 16.59 18.32
CA ASP A 167 -1.67 17.96 18.19
C ASP A 167 -1.49 18.78 19.49
N ASP A 168 -1.60 18.15 20.65
CA ASP A 168 -1.26 18.76 21.95
C ASP A 168 0.23 19.08 22.04
N GLU A 169 1.10 18.12 21.65
CA GLU A 169 2.54 18.35 21.59
C GLU A 169 2.89 19.46 20.61
N ARG A 170 2.29 19.47 19.41
CA ARG A 170 2.46 20.55 18.42
C ARG A 170 2.03 21.90 18.97
N SER A 171 0.93 21.96 19.70
CA SER A 171 0.41 23.19 20.31
C SER A 171 1.34 23.69 21.42
N ASP A 172 1.86 22.79 22.26
CA ASP A 172 2.84 23.10 23.29
C ASP A 172 4.18 23.58 22.70
N TRP A 173 4.70 22.91 21.67
CA TRP A 173 5.85 23.39 20.92
C TRP A 173 5.60 24.80 20.40
N ARG A 174 4.46 25.04 19.74
CA ARG A 174 4.12 26.36 19.20
C ARG A 174 4.10 27.45 20.28
N ASN A 175 3.57 27.14 21.47
CA ASN A 175 3.57 28.04 22.62
C ASN A 175 4.98 28.30 23.15
N ARG A 176 5.81 27.26 23.35
CA ARG A 176 7.21 27.38 23.76
C ARG A 176 8.05 28.20 22.77
N TRP A 177 7.86 27.99 21.47
CA TRP A 177 8.52 28.77 20.41
C TRP A 177 8.01 30.22 20.34
N GLY A 178 6.72 30.45 20.55
CA GLY A 178 6.12 31.79 20.63
C GLY A 178 6.65 32.60 21.82
N ILE A 179 6.80 31.97 22.99
CA ILE A 179 7.38 32.56 24.19
C ILE A 179 8.86 32.91 23.96
N ARG A 180 9.65 32.00 23.35
CA ARG A 180 11.06 32.27 23.00
C ARG A 180 11.22 33.42 21.99
N ARG A 181 10.30 33.59 21.03
CA ARG A 181 10.32 34.73 20.11
C ARG A 181 9.95 36.05 20.78
N LYS A 182 8.98 36.07 21.71
CA LYS A 182 8.65 37.26 22.50
C LYS A 182 9.79 37.67 23.45
N ALA A 183 10.46 36.70 24.08
CA ALA A 183 11.63 36.94 24.94
C ALA A 183 12.82 37.51 24.16
N ARG A 184 13.03 37.13 22.89
CA ARG A 184 14.06 37.72 22.02
C ARG A 184 13.68 39.10 21.43
N ARG A 185 12.40 39.49 21.47
CA ARG A 185 11.93 40.80 20.99
C ARG A 185 11.96 41.91 22.06
N PHE A 186 12.28 41.57 23.32
CA PHE A 186 12.52 42.53 24.39
C PHE A 186 13.90 42.27 25.05
N PRO A 187 15.02 42.64 24.42
CA PRO A 187 16.20 42.94 25.20
C PRO A 187 15.99 44.33 25.81
N SER A 188 15.77 44.36 27.12
CA SER A 188 16.30 45.40 28.02
C SER A 188 16.48 46.79 27.39
N GLY A 189 15.39 47.57 27.38
CA GLY A 189 15.50 49.03 27.40
C GLY A 189 16.20 49.42 28.70
N LEU A 190 17.42 49.91 28.55
CA LEU A 190 18.33 50.33 29.61
C LEU A 190 17.70 51.36 30.56
N LEU A 191 18.00 51.16 31.83
CA LEU A 191 18.14 52.18 32.86
C LEU A 191 18.85 53.44 32.32
N ARG A 192 18.19 54.59 32.45
CA ARG A 192 18.80 55.87 32.82
C ARG A 192 17.76 56.73 33.52
#